data_AF-A0A847LZJ6-F1
#
_entry.id   AF-A0A847LZJ6-F1
#
_cell.length_a   1.000
_cell.length_b   1.000
_cell.length_c   1.000
_cell.angle_alpha   90.00
_cell.angle_beta   90.00
_cell.angle_gamma   90.00
#
_symmetry.space_group_name_H-M   'P 1'
#
loop_
_entity.id
_entity.type
_entity.pdbx_description
1 polymer ?
#
loop_
_entity_poly.entity_id
_entity_poly.type
_entity_poly.pdbx_seq_one_letter_code
_entity_poly.pdbx_strand_id
1 'polypeptide(L)' 'MSLNCGSTIIKFQLIDTAGRAALVKGSVDRLGRSDCTAKIANIYRGKAATEQALAGAGHREATPSPNQPPKGV' A
#
# COMPACT_ATOMS: atom_id res chain seq x y z
N MET A 1 4.72 9.94 -4.99
CA MET A 1 4.18 9.04 -3.94
C MET A 1 4.87 9.38 -2.63
N SER A 2 4.13 9.40 -1.52
CA SER A 2 4.69 9.58 -0.18
C SER A 2 4.51 8.30 0.64
N LEU A 3 5.57 7.89 1.35
CA LEU A 3 5.64 6.71 2.20
C LEU A 3 6.18 7.11 3.57
N ASN A 4 5.50 6.68 4.62
CA ASN A 4 5.98 6.75 5.99
C ASN A 4 5.92 5.35 6.58
N CYS A 5 7.09 4.78 6.83
CA CYS A 5 7.26 3.40 7.28
C CYS A 5 7.74 3.40 8.74
N GLY A 6 6.84 3.07 9.64
CA GLY A 6 7.18 2.66 11.00
C GLY A 6 7.47 1.15 11.06
N SER A 7 7.92 0.68 12.22
CA SER A 7 8.28 -0.74 12.42
C SER A 7 7.12 -1.71 12.21
N THR A 8 5.87 -1.28 12.41
CA THR A 8 4.67 -2.13 12.30
C THR A 8 3.52 -1.48 11.52
N ILE A 9 3.73 -0.25 11.01
CA ILE A 9 2.71 0.52 10.29
C ILE A 9 3.36 1.17 9.07
N ILE A 10 2.70 1.06 7.91
CA ILE A 10 3.06 1.80 6.70
C ILE A 10 1.90 2.74 6.39
N LYS A 11 2.16 4.04 6.31
CA LYS A 11 1.19 5.03 5.80
C LYS A 11 1.65 5.49 4.41
N PHE A 12 0.73 5.54 3.45
CA PHE A 12 1.06 5.92 2.08
C PHE A 12 0.03 6.87 1.48
N GLN A 13 0.49 7.70 0.55
CA GLN A 13 -0.35 8.58 -0.25
C GLN A 13 0.14 8.62 -1.70
N LEU A 14 -0.80 8.50 -2.63
CA LEU A 14 -0.57 8.87 -4.03
C LEU A 14 -1.02 10.32 -4.19
N ILE A 15 -0.11 11.18 -4.64
CA ILE A 15 -0.33 12.61 -4.75
C ILE A 15 -0.18 12.98 -6.23
N ASP A 16 -1.17 13.66 -6.78
CA ASP A 16 -1.02 14.42 -8.01
C ASP A 16 -0.23 15.68 -7.70
N THR A 17 0.99 15.76 -8.21
CA THR A 17 1.89 16.90 -7.98
C THR A 17 1.47 18.13 -8.75
N ALA A 18 0.75 17.98 -9.87
CA ALA A 18 0.27 19.11 -10.66
C ALA A 18 -0.92 19.79 -9.97
N GLY A 19 -1.93 19.02 -9.59
CA GLY A 19 -3.09 19.50 -8.83
C GLY A 19 -2.84 19.68 -7.32
N ARG A 20 -1.66 19.31 -6.82
CA ARG A 20 -1.30 19.29 -5.38
C ARG A 20 -2.34 18.57 -4.51
N ALA A 21 -2.94 17.51 -5.03
CA ALA A 21 -4.07 16.82 -4.42
C ALA A 21 -3.73 15.35 -4.14
N ALA A 22 -4.17 14.83 -3.00
CA ALA A 22 -4.09 13.40 -2.72
C ALA A 22 -5.14 12.65 -3.54
N LEU A 23 -4.69 11.68 -4.34
CA LEU A 23 -5.56 10.82 -5.12
C LEU A 23 -6.03 9.61 -4.29
N VAL A 24 -5.09 9.03 -3.56
CA VAL A 24 -5.29 7.85 -2.71
C VAL A 24 -4.56 8.07 -1.40
N LYS A 25 -5.17 7.63 -0.30
CA LYS A 25 -4.52 7.54 1.00
C LYS A 25 -4.77 6.16 1.58
N GLY A 26 -3.76 5.59 2.22
CA GLY A 26 -3.94 4.34 2.92
C GLY A 26 -2.95 4.11 4.03
N SER A 27 -3.22 3.05 4.79
CA SER A 27 -2.29 2.48 5.75
C SER A 27 -2.34 0.96 5.73
N VAL A 28 -1.22 0.35 6.11
CA VAL A 28 -1.12 -1.05 6.50
C VAL A 28 -0.74 -1.06 7.98
N ASP A 29 -1.57 -1.66 8.81
CA ASP A 29 -1.40 -1.73 10.26
C ASP A 29 -1.06 -3.15 10.69
N ARG A 30 -0.29 -3.29 11.78
CA ARG A 30 0.12 -4.58 12.38
C ARG A 30 0.92 -5.47 11.40
N LEU A 31 1.81 -4.85 10.65
CA LEU A 31 2.71 -5.57 9.74
C LEU A 31 3.50 -6.64 10.52
N GLY A 32 3.51 -7.87 9.99
CA GLY A 32 4.17 -9.01 10.63
C GLY A 32 3.28 -9.81 11.59
N ARG A 33 2.00 -9.46 11.76
CA ARG A 33 1.02 -10.25 12.52
C ARG A 33 -0.04 -10.86 11.60
N SER A 34 -0.67 -11.94 12.06
CA SER A 34 -1.78 -12.60 11.34
C SER A 34 -3.04 -11.73 11.24
N ASP A 35 -3.20 -10.75 12.13
CA ASP A 35 -4.29 -9.77 12.15
C ASP A 35 -3.92 -8.45 11.43
N CYS A 36 -2.95 -8.49 10.52
CA CYS A 36 -2.57 -7.37 9.65
C CYS A 36 -3.79 -6.86 8.86
N THR A 37 -3.90 -5.55 8.68
CA THR A 37 -5.04 -4.96 7.97
C THR A 37 -4.61 -3.79 7.12
N ALA A 38 -5.09 -3.76 5.87
CA ALA A 38 -4.93 -2.61 4.98
C ALA A 38 -6.21 -1.77 4.94
N LYS A 39 -6.06 -0.45 5.02
CA LYS A 39 -7.14 0.53 4.88
C LYS A 39 -6.78 1.45 3.73
N ILE A 40 -7.63 1.51 2.70
CA ILE A 40 -7.38 2.29 1.49
C ILE A 40 -8.61 3.14 1.20
N ALA A 41 -8.39 4.44 1.01
CA ALA A 41 -9.41 5.40 0.62
C ALA A 41 -9.02 6.08 -0.69
N ASN A 42 -9.89 5.97 -1.69
CA ASN A 42 -9.80 6.75 -2.91
C ASN A 42 -10.42 8.13 -2.64
N ILE A 43 -9.58 9.15 -2.63
CA ILE A 43 -9.99 10.52 -2.28
C ILE A 43 -10.46 11.27 -3.53
N TYR A 44 -9.89 10.96 -4.69
CA TYR A 44 -10.24 11.62 -5.93
C TYR A 44 -11.52 11.06 -6.54
N ARG A 45 -12.55 11.91 -6.67
CA ARG A 45 -13.85 11.59 -7.30
C ARG A 45 -13.90 11.85 -8.82
N GLY A 46 -12.78 12.22 -9.45
CA GLY A 46 -12.72 12.52 -10.88
C GLY A 46 -12.44 11.30 -11.75
N LYS A 47 -13.50 10.80 -12.41
CA LYS A 47 -13.61 9.98 -13.64
C LYS A 47 -12.50 8.95 -13.96
N ALA A 48 -12.89 7.67 -13.91
CA ALA A 48 -12.46 6.50 -14.71
C ALA A 48 -10.97 6.07 -14.72
N ALA A 49 -10.02 7.00 -14.72
CA ALA A 49 -8.59 6.69 -14.86
C ALA A 49 -7.98 6.04 -13.61
N THR A 50 -8.48 6.36 -12.42
CA THR A 50 -7.98 5.81 -11.15
C THR A 50 -8.37 4.34 -10.96
N GLU A 51 -9.54 3.92 -11.45
CA GLU A 51 -9.97 2.52 -11.36
C GLU A 51 -9.09 1.60 -12.21
N GLN A 52 -8.68 2.04 -13.41
CA GLN A 52 -7.75 1.28 -14.25
C GLN A 52 -6.33 1.21 -13.65
N ALA A 53 -5.85 2.30 -13.04
CA ALA A 53 -4.56 2.30 -12.35
C ALA A 53 -4.55 1.41 -11.10
N LEU A 54 -5.66 1.33 -10.36
CA LEU A 54 -5.81 0.44 -9.21
C LEU A 54 -6.08 -1.02 -9.62
N ALA A 55 -6.81 -1.26 -10.72
CA ALA A 55 -7.05 -2.60 -11.26
C ALA A 55 -5.75 -3.24 -11.81
N GLY A 56 -4.83 -2.43 -12.37
CA GLY A 56 -3.49 -2.88 -12.75
C GLY A 56 -2.57 -3.17 -11.55
N ALA A 57 -2.86 -2.56 -10.39
CA ALA A 57 -2.24 -2.89 -9.10
C ALA A 57 -2.97 -4.06 -8.40
N GLY A 58 -3.61 -4.93 -9.19
CA GLY A 58 -4.21 -6.17 -8.73
C GLY A 58 -3.26 -6.93 -7.81
N HIS A 59 -3.81 -7.34 -6.68
CA HIS A 59 -3.20 -8.09 -5.59
C HIS A 59 -2.26 -9.19 -6.11
N ARG A 60 -0.97 -8.87 -6.27
CA ARG A 60 0.08 -9.88 -6.29
C ARG A 60 0.44 -10.11 -4.84
N GLU A 61 -0.03 -11.23 -4.28
CA GLU A 61 0.56 -11.75 -3.07
C GLU A 61 2.08 -11.81 -3.29
N ALA A 62 2.84 -11.12 -2.46
CA ALA A 62 4.27 -11.33 -2.39
C ALA A 62 4.43 -12.73 -1.78
N THR A 63 4.45 -13.76 -2.62
CA THR A 63 4.83 -15.10 -2.18
C THR A 63 6.22 -15.01 -1.53
N PRO A 64 6.40 -15.48 -0.29
CA PRO A 64 7.72 -15.49 0.32
C PRO A 64 8.65 -16.30 -0.58
N SER A 65 9.78 -15.70 -0.95
CA SER A 65 10.85 -16.39 -1.69
C SER A 65 11.31 -17.60 -0.85
N PRO A 66 11.42 -18.81 -1.44
CA PRO A 66 11.74 -20.04 -0.70
C PRO A 66 13.18 -20.12 -0.14
N ASN A 67 13.98 -19.05 -0.24
CA ASN A 67 15.42 -19.07 0.06
C ASN A 67 15.84 -18.11 1.19
N GLN A 68 15.11 -18.10 2.31
CA GLN A 68 15.64 -17.48 3.53
C GLN A 68 15.97 -18.57 4.56
N PRO A 69 17.26 -18.89 4.79
CA PRO A 69 17.63 -19.90 5.77
C PRO A 69 17.22 -19.45 7.19
N PRO A 70 16.78 -20.38 8.05
CA PRO A 70 16.38 -20.04 9.42
C PRO A 70 17.58 -19.47 10.18
N LYS A 71 17.38 -18.34 10.86
CA LYS A 71 18.38 -17.82 11.79
C LYS A 71 18.52 -18.84 12.93
N GLY A 72 19.72 -19.37 13.07
CA GLY A 72 20.07 -20.39 14.05
C GLY A 72 19.82 -19.96 15.49
N VAL A 73 19.59 -20.99 16.32
CA VAL A 73 19.38 -20.98 17.77
C VAL A 73 20.46 -20.22 18.51
#